data_AF-A0A0B2S9P0-F1
#
_entry.id   AF-A0A0B2S9P0-F1
#
_cell.length_a   1.000
_cell.length_b   1.000
_cell.length_c   1.000
_cell.angle_alpha   90.00
_cell.angle_beta   90.00
_cell.angle_gamma   90.00
#
_symmetry.space_group_name_H-M   'P 1'
#
loop_
_entity.id
_entity.type
_entity.pdbx_description
1 polymer ?
#
loop_
_entity_poly.entity_id
_entity_poly.type
_entity_poly.pdbx_seq_one_letter_code
_entity_poly.pdbx_strand_id
1 'polypeptide(L)'
;MWRERALLVILLLLLVQQICATKKQDHGCPLSSCGKITNITYPFRLKGQPKSCGDNRYELACENNVTVLHLYSGKYHVQAINYNNFTIRVVDPGVDQQTNCSSLPRYFLSRSNFTDTYNYRYNMDPYQAGEYSGRSKWDRLAFQHIVYMNCSNPVTQNGNYVDTASYVNWDSKDKYIYAIAGDLQAEDFQVGCHVKLVALTSWWGLNINNYSYAAMHTGLVYGFEISWMRLICDQHCPSKHGCGYCYFDSVSQELDYWNGDSLWSE
;
A
#
# COMPACT_ATOMS: atom_id res chain seq x y z
N MET A 1 5.88 -50.66 52.08
CA MET A 1 6.96 -50.36 51.12
C MET A 1 6.58 -50.47 49.64
N TRP A 2 5.90 -51.53 49.17
CA TRP A 2 5.62 -51.69 47.72
C TRP A 2 4.53 -50.74 47.18
N ARG A 3 3.47 -50.49 47.96
CA ARG A 3 2.39 -49.53 47.62
C ARG A 3 2.90 -48.08 47.52
N GLU A 4 3.79 -47.67 48.42
CA GLU A 4 4.35 -46.30 48.42
C GLU A 4 5.28 -46.06 47.23
N ARG A 5 6.08 -47.06 46.86
CA ARG A 5 6.92 -47.01 45.65
C ARG A 5 6.07 -46.95 44.38
N ALA A 6 4.96 -47.68 44.32
CA ALA A 6 4.03 -47.61 43.19
C ALA A 6 3.36 -46.23 43.07
N LEU A 7 2.97 -45.62 44.19
CA LEU A 7 2.39 -44.27 44.21
C LEU A 7 3.38 -43.20 43.76
N LEU A 8 4.65 -43.29 44.17
CA LEU A 8 5.72 -42.39 43.71
C LEU A 8 5.97 -42.51 42.20
N VAL A 9 5.96 -43.74 41.65
CA VAL A 9 6.12 -43.98 40.21
C VAL A 9 4.94 -43.41 39.43
N ILE A 10 3.70 -43.58 39.91
CA ILE A 10 2.50 -43.01 39.28
C ILE A 10 2.54 -41.47 39.32
N LEU A 11 2.94 -40.89 40.45
CA LEU A 11 3.07 -39.43 40.60
C LEU A 11 4.15 -38.87 39.64
N LEU A 12 5.29 -39.55 39.52
CA LEU A 12 6.35 -39.22 38.57
C LEU A 12 5.87 -39.32 37.12
N LEU A 13 5.10 -40.35 36.78
CA LEU A 13 4.50 -40.51 35.44
C LEU A 13 3.49 -39.40 35.13
N LEU A 14 2.66 -39.01 36.10
CA LEU A 14 1.72 -37.90 35.96
C LEU A 14 2.43 -36.54 35.83
N LEU A 15 3.52 -36.32 36.58
CA LEU A 15 4.39 -35.14 36.44
C LEU A 15 5.07 -35.10 35.08
N VAL A 16 5.60 -36.23 34.59
CA VAL A 16 6.20 -36.33 33.26
C VAL A 16 5.15 -36.12 32.16
N GLN A 17 3.91 -36.60 32.33
CA GLN A 17 2.81 -36.31 31.41
C GLN A 17 2.42 -34.84 31.40
N GLN A 18 2.41 -34.15 32.55
CA GLN A 18 2.19 -32.69 32.60
C GLN A 18 3.33 -31.91 31.92
N ILE A 19 4.59 -32.30 32.15
CA ILE A 19 5.77 -31.66 31.54
C ILE A 19 5.82 -31.92 30.03
N CYS A 20 5.36 -33.09 29.56
CA CYS A 20 5.22 -33.41 28.13
C CYS A 20 3.96 -32.80 27.48
N ALA A 21 2.91 -32.47 28.24
CA ALA A 21 1.74 -31.75 27.74
C ALA A 21 2.02 -30.24 27.56
N THR A 22 3.04 -29.70 28.24
CA THR A 22 3.58 -28.35 27.99
C THR A 22 4.58 -28.28 26.82
N LYS A 23 4.73 -29.37 26.06
CA LYS A 23 5.58 -29.42 24.88
C LYS A 23 4.91 -28.65 23.74
N LYS A 24 5.24 -27.36 23.65
CA LYS A 24 4.98 -26.41 22.55
C LYS A 24 3.62 -26.63 21.87
N GLN A 25 2.61 -25.87 22.29
CA GLN A 25 1.73 -25.33 21.25
C GLN A 25 2.67 -24.60 20.30
N ASP A 26 2.87 -25.16 19.12
CA ASP A 26 3.36 -24.42 17.98
C ASP A 26 2.43 -23.20 17.91
N HIS A 27 2.89 -22.04 18.38
CA HIS A 27 2.11 -20.80 18.37
C HIS A 27 2.07 -20.30 16.93
N GLY A 28 1.60 -21.16 16.02
CA GLY A 28 1.34 -20.83 14.64
C GLY A 28 0.34 -19.70 14.62
N CYS A 29 0.66 -18.68 13.84
CA CYS A 29 -0.21 -17.53 13.72
C CYS A 29 -1.47 -17.95 12.96
N PRO A 30 -2.66 -17.75 13.54
CA PRO A 30 -3.89 -18.16 12.89
C PRO A 30 -4.05 -17.35 11.59
N LEU A 31 -4.41 -18.05 10.51
CA LEU A 31 -4.84 -17.40 9.28
C LEU A 31 -5.94 -16.39 9.60
N SER A 32 -5.81 -15.20 9.04
CA SER A 32 -6.67 -14.07 9.38
C SER A 32 -7.38 -13.55 8.14
N SER A 33 -8.60 -13.06 8.35
CA SER A 33 -9.45 -12.56 7.28
C SER A 33 -10.38 -11.46 7.81
N CYS A 34 -10.76 -10.55 6.91
CA CYS A 34 -11.77 -9.52 7.19
C CYS A 34 -12.42 -9.06 5.88
N GLY A 35 -13.74 -9.18 5.80
CA GLY A 35 -14.48 -8.84 4.58
C GLY A 35 -14.03 -9.67 3.39
N LYS A 36 -13.72 -8.98 2.29
CA LYS A 36 -13.22 -9.60 1.05
C LYS A 36 -11.77 -10.07 1.11
N ILE A 37 -10.99 -9.64 2.11
CA ILE A 37 -9.59 -10.05 2.24
C ILE A 37 -9.56 -11.31 3.10
N THR A 38 -9.40 -12.45 2.44
CA THR A 38 -9.51 -13.78 3.06
C THR A 38 -8.17 -14.36 3.52
N ASN A 39 -7.05 -13.79 3.07
CA ASN A 39 -5.70 -14.27 3.38
C ASN A 39 -4.81 -13.12 3.87
N ILE A 40 -4.91 -12.80 5.17
CA ILE A 40 -4.05 -11.85 5.86
C ILE A 40 -2.98 -12.65 6.60
N THR A 41 -1.75 -12.55 6.12
CA THR A 41 -0.57 -13.23 6.62
C THR A 41 0.58 -12.24 6.73
N TYR A 42 1.70 -12.71 7.29
CA TYR A 42 2.94 -11.94 7.36
C TYR A 42 3.26 -11.24 6.02
N PRO A 43 3.58 -9.94 6.01
CA PRO A 43 3.87 -9.11 7.19
C PRO A 43 2.66 -8.48 7.87
N PHE A 44 1.49 -8.56 7.24
CA PHE A 44 0.27 -7.97 7.77
C PHE A 44 -0.27 -8.75 8.96
N ARG A 45 -0.93 -8.02 9.86
CA ARG A 45 -1.73 -8.61 10.93
C ARG A 45 -2.95 -7.76 11.20
N LEU A 46 -4.05 -8.38 11.64
CA LEU A 46 -5.20 -7.64 12.13
C LEU A 46 -4.92 -7.08 13.53
N LYS A 47 -5.46 -5.89 13.80
CA LYS A 47 -5.45 -5.27 15.12
C LYS A 47 -6.05 -6.23 16.16
N GLY A 48 -5.34 -6.44 17.26
CA GLY A 48 -5.71 -7.38 18.32
C GLY A 48 -5.07 -8.76 18.21
N GLN A 49 -4.44 -9.10 17.08
CA GLN A 49 -3.62 -10.31 16.99
C GLN A 49 -2.30 -10.19 17.78
N PRO A 50 -1.73 -11.32 18.25
CA PRO A 50 -0.43 -11.33 18.90
C PRO A 50 0.64 -10.62 18.06
N LYS A 51 1.51 -9.86 18.71
CA LYS A 51 2.61 -9.14 18.04
C LYS A 51 3.58 -10.07 17.31
N SER A 52 3.62 -11.35 17.66
CA SER A 52 4.41 -12.37 16.96
C SER A 52 3.86 -12.75 15.58
N CYS A 53 2.64 -12.31 15.24
CA CYS A 53 1.91 -12.77 14.04
C CYS A 53 1.91 -11.80 12.86
N GLY A 54 2.75 -10.78 12.91
CA GLY A 54 2.97 -9.83 11.84
C GLY A 54 3.88 -8.72 12.33
N ASP A 55 4.28 -7.85 11.42
CA ASP A 55 5.07 -6.68 11.77
C ASP A 55 4.13 -5.56 12.26
N ASN A 56 4.55 -4.81 13.27
CA ASN A 56 3.72 -3.77 13.87
C ASN A 56 3.47 -2.58 12.93
N ARG A 57 4.32 -2.38 11.93
CA ARG A 57 4.18 -1.33 10.91
C ARG A 57 3.11 -1.65 9.87
N TYR A 58 2.71 -2.92 9.75
CA TYR A 58 1.75 -3.42 8.75
C TYR A 58 0.44 -3.90 9.40
N GLU A 59 0.03 -3.24 10.49
CA GLU A 59 -1.24 -3.55 11.16
C GLU A 59 -2.45 -3.05 10.36
N LEU A 60 -3.41 -3.94 10.11
CA LEU A 60 -4.68 -3.66 9.45
C LEU A 60 -5.82 -3.62 10.48
N ALA A 61 -6.77 -2.71 10.30
CA ALA A 61 -8.01 -2.71 11.05
C ALA A 61 -9.11 -3.49 10.31
N CYS A 62 -10.09 -4.00 11.05
CA CYS A 62 -11.30 -4.57 10.50
C CYS A 62 -12.49 -3.76 11.02
N GLU A 63 -13.04 -2.88 10.20
CA GLU A 63 -14.13 -1.98 10.56
C GLU A 63 -15.37 -2.37 9.76
N ASN A 64 -16.47 -2.78 10.43
CA ASN A 64 -17.72 -3.18 9.77
C ASN A 64 -17.55 -4.22 8.64
N ASN A 65 -16.74 -5.25 8.88
CA ASN A 65 -16.39 -6.28 7.88
C ASN A 65 -15.66 -5.72 6.64
N VAL A 66 -14.95 -4.60 6.78
CA VAL A 66 -14.06 -4.03 5.76
C VAL A 66 -12.65 -3.97 6.32
N THR A 67 -11.69 -4.50 5.56
CA THR A 67 -10.25 -4.37 5.90
C THR A 67 -9.80 -2.94 5.61
N VAL A 68 -9.24 -2.27 6.61
CA VAL A 68 -8.83 -0.86 6.56
C VAL A 68 -7.33 -0.74 6.82
N LEU A 69 -6.64 -0.06 5.91
CA LEU A 69 -5.26 0.37 6.09
C LEU A 69 -5.25 1.84 6.52
N HIS A 70 -4.49 2.14 7.57
CA HIS A 70 -4.24 3.52 7.99
C HIS A 70 -2.92 3.96 7.37
N LEU A 71 -2.96 4.98 6.50
CA LEU A 71 -1.78 5.58 5.88
C LEU A 71 -1.73 7.05 6.27
N TYR A 72 -0.70 7.44 7.01
CA TYR A 72 -0.55 8.80 7.53
C TYR A 72 -1.81 9.24 8.32
N SER A 73 -2.47 10.32 7.90
CA SER A 73 -3.74 10.79 8.46
C SER A 73 -4.99 10.18 7.78
N GLY A 74 -4.80 9.32 6.78
CA GLY A 74 -5.87 8.75 5.97
C GLY A 74 -6.25 7.32 6.36
N LYS A 75 -7.51 6.98 6.06
CA LYS A 75 -8.04 5.61 6.16
C LYS A 75 -8.43 5.14 4.78
N TYR A 76 -7.91 3.99 4.35
CA TYR A 76 -8.15 3.44 3.03
C TYR A 76 -8.73 2.04 3.12
N HIS A 77 -9.67 1.72 2.24
CA HIS A 77 -10.24 0.37 2.17
C HIS A 77 -9.32 -0.52 1.34
N VAL A 78 -8.85 -1.62 1.93
CA VAL A 78 -7.99 -2.56 1.23
C VAL A 78 -8.81 -3.30 0.17
N GLN A 79 -8.31 -3.29 -1.06
CA GLN A 79 -8.92 -3.94 -2.22
C GLN A 79 -8.29 -5.30 -2.49
N ALA A 80 -6.96 -5.40 -2.41
CA ALA A 80 -6.21 -6.64 -2.62
C ALA A 80 -4.86 -6.55 -1.90
N ILE A 81 -4.32 -7.71 -1.52
CA ILE A 81 -2.95 -7.87 -1.04
C ILE A 81 -2.30 -8.89 -1.99
N ASN A 82 -1.23 -8.50 -2.65
CA ASN A 82 -0.48 -9.38 -3.54
C ASN A 82 0.88 -9.70 -2.91
N TYR A 83 1.01 -10.93 -2.40
CA TYR A 83 2.23 -11.39 -1.77
C TYR A 83 3.34 -11.73 -2.76
N ASN A 84 3.02 -11.93 -4.04
CA ASN A 84 4.02 -12.29 -5.05
C ASN A 84 4.89 -11.10 -5.44
N ASN A 85 4.29 -9.92 -5.63
CA ASN A 85 5.00 -8.68 -5.99
C ASN A 85 5.07 -7.66 -4.84
N PHE A 86 4.66 -8.07 -3.65
CA PHE A 86 4.70 -7.26 -2.42
C PHE A 86 3.92 -5.93 -2.49
N THR A 87 2.76 -5.91 -3.15
CA THR A 87 1.89 -4.71 -3.25
C THR A 87 0.54 -4.86 -2.56
N ILE A 88 0.08 -3.78 -1.93
CA ILE A 88 -1.26 -3.66 -1.34
C ILE A 88 -2.02 -2.62 -2.13
N ARG A 89 -3.17 -3.02 -2.69
CA ARG A 89 -4.06 -2.10 -3.41
C ARG A 89 -5.12 -1.59 -2.46
N VAL A 90 -5.29 -0.29 -2.40
CA VAL A 90 -6.27 0.38 -1.55
C VAL A 90 -7.09 1.39 -2.34
N VAL A 91 -8.30 1.70 -1.85
CA VAL A 91 -9.15 2.76 -2.40
C VAL A 91 -9.48 3.78 -1.33
N ASP A 92 -9.56 5.05 -1.73
CA ASP A 92 -10.04 6.12 -0.86
C ASP A 92 -11.54 5.95 -0.60
N PRO A 93 -12.01 5.96 0.67
CA PRO A 93 -13.42 5.75 1.01
C PRO A 93 -14.35 6.88 0.58
N GLY A 94 -13.82 8.02 0.12
CA GLY A 94 -14.59 9.09 -0.51
C GLY A 94 -15.03 8.77 -1.94
N VAL A 95 -14.40 7.80 -2.59
CA VAL A 95 -14.70 7.41 -3.98
C VAL A 95 -15.64 6.21 -3.98
N ASP A 96 -16.78 6.35 -4.68
CA ASP A 96 -17.82 5.33 -4.75
C ASP A 96 -18.13 4.96 -6.21
N GLN A 97 -18.16 3.66 -6.48
CA GLN A 97 -18.48 3.05 -7.76
C GLN A 97 -19.95 3.23 -8.16
N GLN A 98 -20.85 3.49 -7.21
CA GLN A 98 -22.30 3.62 -7.47
C GLN A 98 -22.72 5.04 -7.87
N THR A 99 -21.80 6.00 -7.76
CA THR A 99 -22.05 7.39 -8.15
C THR A 99 -21.77 7.59 -9.63
N ASN A 100 -22.53 8.46 -10.31
CA ASN A 100 -22.34 8.81 -11.73
C ASN A 100 -21.05 9.65 -11.96
N CYS A 101 -19.90 9.10 -11.55
CA CYS A 101 -18.59 9.75 -11.49
C CYS A 101 -18.49 10.97 -10.56
N SER A 102 -19.48 11.23 -9.70
CA SER A 102 -19.54 12.49 -8.92
C SER A 102 -18.76 12.47 -7.60
N SER A 103 -18.30 11.30 -7.16
CA SER A 103 -17.56 11.15 -5.92
C SER A 103 -16.09 11.59 -6.05
N LEU A 104 -15.52 12.04 -4.94
CA LEU A 104 -14.15 12.56 -4.87
C LEU A 104 -13.35 11.86 -3.77
N PRO A 105 -12.03 11.70 -3.95
CA PRO A 105 -11.13 11.27 -2.89
C PRO A 105 -11.21 12.19 -1.67
N ARG A 106 -11.27 11.58 -0.48
CA ARG A 106 -11.31 12.27 0.81
C ARG A 106 -9.92 12.73 1.25
N TYR A 107 -8.89 11.96 0.93
CA TYR A 107 -7.53 12.20 1.38
C TYR A 107 -6.61 12.50 0.20
N PHE A 108 -5.59 13.33 0.46
CA PHE A 108 -4.68 13.79 -0.56
C PHE A 108 -3.35 13.09 -0.37
N LEU A 109 -2.88 12.42 -1.43
CA LEU A 109 -1.59 11.73 -1.45
C LEU A 109 -0.85 12.05 -2.72
N SER A 110 0.46 12.11 -2.60
CA SER A 110 1.39 12.23 -3.71
C SER A 110 2.60 11.35 -3.45
N ARG A 111 3.48 11.20 -4.44
CA ARG A 111 4.76 10.49 -4.29
C ARG A 111 5.55 10.91 -3.05
N SER A 112 5.54 12.19 -2.68
CA SER A 112 6.33 12.72 -1.55
C SER A 112 5.89 12.18 -0.19
N ASN A 113 4.66 11.66 -0.06
CA ASN A 113 4.22 10.99 1.15
C ASN A 113 5.06 9.73 1.44
N PHE A 114 5.44 9.00 0.39
CA PHE A 114 6.13 7.71 0.47
C PHE A 114 7.66 7.82 0.30
N THR A 115 8.18 9.03 0.08
CA THR A 115 9.60 9.26 -0.18
C THR A 115 10.11 10.46 0.61
N ASP A 116 11.03 10.22 1.54
CA ASP A 116 11.82 11.31 2.12
C ASP A 116 12.71 11.91 1.03
N THR A 117 12.38 13.13 0.61
CA THR A 117 13.04 13.86 -0.49
C THR A 117 14.49 14.22 -0.15
N TYR A 118 14.87 14.20 1.13
CA TYR A 118 16.20 14.63 1.58
C TYR A 118 17.15 13.47 1.85
N ASN A 119 16.65 12.26 2.15
CA ASN A 119 17.52 11.15 2.46
C ASN A 119 16.94 9.76 2.18
N TYR A 120 17.18 9.28 0.96
CA TYR A 120 16.81 7.93 0.52
C TYR A 120 17.36 6.80 1.41
N ARG A 121 18.47 7.02 2.14
CA ARG A 121 19.05 6.01 3.07
C ARG A 121 18.31 5.89 4.40
N TYR A 122 17.49 6.87 4.79
CA TYR A 122 16.77 6.85 6.08
C TYR A 122 15.27 7.07 5.95
N ASN A 123 14.69 6.93 4.76
CA ASN A 123 13.24 6.84 4.66
C ASN A 123 12.80 5.68 5.58
N MET A 124 11.95 5.91 6.57
CA MET A 124 11.49 4.86 7.50
C MET A 124 10.05 4.42 7.20
N ASP A 125 9.49 4.90 6.08
CA ASP A 125 8.13 4.57 5.69
C ASP A 125 8.02 3.07 5.38
N PRO A 126 7.08 2.34 6.02
CA PRO A 126 6.83 0.94 5.71
C PRO A 126 6.31 0.73 4.28
N TYR A 127 5.76 1.76 3.64
CA TYR A 127 5.23 1.67 2.29
C TYR A 127 5.99 2.56 1.30
N GLN A 128 6.09 2.09 0.06
CA GLN A 128 6.82 2.76 -1.03
C GLN A 128 5.92 2.99 -2.24
N ALA A 129 6.20 4.08 -2.96
CA ALA A 129 5.45 4.50 -4.15
C ALA A 129 5.81 3.75 -5.44
N GLY A 130 6.89 2.96 -5.47
CA GLY A 130 7.34 2.30 -6.70
C GLY A 130 8.10 1.00 -6.46
N GLU A 131 8.28 0.24 -7.54
CA GLU A 131 9.22 -0.87 -7.62
C GLU A 131 10.63 -0.29 -7.68
N TYR A 132 11.45 -0.53 -6.66
CA TYR A 132 12.89 -0.29 -6.77
C TYR A 132 13.37 -1.13 -7.96
N SER A 133 14.04 -0.56 -8.96
CA SER A 133 14.69 -1.32 -10.03
C SER A 133 16.16 -0.94 -10.00
N GLY A 134 17.02 -1.86 -9.54
CA GLY A 134 18.40 -1.61 -9.13
C GLY A 134 19.38 -1.15 -10.22
N ARG A 135 18.92 -0.60 -11.36
CA ARG A 135 19.77 -0.21 -12.49
C ARG A 135 19.60 1.21 -13.02
N SER A 136 18.54 1.95 -12.69
CA SER A 136 18.42 3.32 -13.23
C SER A 136 17.59 4.25 -12.35
N LYS A 137 17.95 5.52 -12.41
CA LYS A 137 17.54 6.66 -11.58
C LYS A 137 16.08 7.10 -11.78
N TRP A 138 15.20 6.20 -12.23
CA TRP A 138 13.81 6.48 -12.58
C TRP A 138 12.91 5.41 -11.96
N ASP A 139 12.51 5.64 -10.70
CA ASP A 139 11.55 4.79 -9.99
C ASP A 139 10.27 4.64 -10.83
N ARG A 140 9.96 3.42 -11.28
CA ARG A 140 8.65 3.14 -11.88
C ARG A 140 7.63 3.15 -10.75
N LEU A 141 6.79 4.18 -10.71
CA LEU A 141 5.76 4.29 -9.69
C LEU A 141 4.73 3.18 -9.88
N ALA A 142 4.28 2.61 -8.77
CA ALA A 142 3.18 1.65 -8.72
C ALA A 142 1.84 2.32 -9.05
N PHE A 143 1.78 3.66 -9.06
CA PHE A 143 0.60 4.46 -9.34
C PHE A 143 0.92 5.66 -10.24
N GLN A 144 -0.13 6.21 -10.83
CA GLN A 144 -0.19 7.50 -11.51
C GLN A 144 -0.98 8.49 -10.66
N HIS A 145 -0.84 9.78 -10.97
CA HIS A 145 -1.57 10.85 -10.31
C HIS A 145 -2.82 11.25 -11.10
N ILE A 146 -3.84 11.71 -10.38
CA ILE A 146 -4.94 12.51 -10.91
C ILE A 146 -4.93 13.81 -10.10
N VAL A 147 -4.59 14.91 -10.77
CA VAL A 147 -4.39 16.22 -10.15
C VAL A 147 -5.60 17.10 -10.46
N TYR A 148 -6.26 17.57 -9.40
CA TYR A 148 -7.36 18.52 -9.53
C TYR A 148 -6.81 19.94 -9.40
N MET A 149 -7.10 20.76 -10.41
CA MET A 149 -6.67 22.15 -10.51
C MET A 149 -7.86 23.08 -10.32
N ASN A 150 -7.66 24.13 -9.54
CA ASN A 150 -8.61 25.21 -9.39
C ASN A 150 -8.07 26.47 -10.04
N CYS A 151 -8.81 26.99 -11.02
CA CYS A 151 -8.39 28.11 -11.84
C CYS A 151 -9.27 29.33 -11.63
N SER A 152 -8.67 30.51 -11.70
CA SER A 152 -9.41 31.79 -11.64
C SER A 152 -10.15 32.11 -12.94
N ASN A 153 -9.66 31.58 -14.07
CA ASN A 153 -10.22 31.78 -15.41
C ASN A 153 -10.36 30.44 -16.13
N PRO A 154 -11.25 30.33 -17.13
CA PRO A 154 -11.37 29.11 -17.94
C PRO A 154 -10.07 28.80 -18.70
N VAL A 155 -9.68 27.53 -18.73
CA VAL A 155 -8.59 27.02 -19.57
C VAL A 155 -9.19 26.47 -20.86
N THR A 156 -8.79 27.00 -22.02
CA THR A 156 -9.38 26.64 -23.32
C THR A 156 -8.36 26.11 -24.35
N GLN A 157 -7.07 26.31 -24.12
CA GLN A 157 -6.00 25.99 -25.07
C GLN A 157 -5.12 24.81 -24.62
N ASN A 158 -5.43 24.17 -23.50
CA ASN A 158 -4.68 23.04 -22.98
C ASN A 158 -5.59 21.80 -22.84
N GLY A 159 -5.37 20.81 -23.71
CA GLY A 159 -6.16 19.57 -23.75
C GLY A 159 -5.99 18.66 -22.54
N ASN A 160 -4.98 18.90 -21.69
CA ASN A 160 -4.76 18.16 -20.46
C ASN A 160 -5.77 18.56 -19.37
N TYR A 161 -6.37 19.75 -19.46
CA TYR A 161 -7.32 20.24 -18.46
C TYR A 161 -8.72 19.73 -18.76
N VAL A 162 -9.08 18.59 -18.19
CA VAL A 162 -10.41 18.00 -18.38
C VAL A 162 -11.40 18.60 -17.39
N ASP A 163 -12.46 19.19 -17.92
CA ASP A 163 -13.52 19.81 -17.12
C ASP A 163 -14.26 18.77 -16.27
N THR A 164 -14.44 19.09 -14.99
CA THR A 164 -15.12 18.24 -14.00
C THR A 164 -16.53 18.70 -13.66
N ALA A 165 -16.96 19.87 -14.14
CA ALA A 165 -18.20 20.54 -13.73
C ALA A 165 -19.47 19.73 -14.06
N SER A 166 -19.44 18.91 -15.11
CA SER A 166 -20.55 18.03 -15.49
C SER A 166 -20.74 16.82 -14.56
N TYR A 167 -19.76 16.53 -13.70
CA TYR A 167 -19.74 15.34 -12.86
C TYR A 167 -19.74 15.68 -11.37
N VAL A 168 -18.98 16.70 -10.97
CA VAL A 168 -18.72 16.99 -9.56
C VAL A 168 -19.26 18.37 -9.20
N ASN A 169 -20.07 18.40 -8.15
CA ASN A 169 -20.54 19.65 -7.56
C ASN A 169 -19.49 20.21 -6.59
N TRP A 170 -18.75 21.22 -7.06
CA TRP A 170 -17.78 21.95 -6.25
C TRP A 170 -18.43 23.09 -5.44
N ASP A 171 -17.69 23.67 -4.50
CA ASP A 171 -18.13 24.88 -3.80
C ASP A 171 -18.37 26.02 -4.79
N SER A 172 -19.34 26.89 -4.50
CA SER A 172 -19.64 28.10 -5.27
C SER A 172 -18.43 28.99 -5.61
N LYS A 173 -17.37 28.96 -4.79
CA LYS A 173 -16.13 29.71 -5.01
C LYS A 173 -15.22 29.06 -6.06
N ASP A 174 -15.42 27.77 -6.33
CA ASP A 174 -14.57 26.92 -7.16
C ASP A 174 -15.19 26.73 -8.54
N LYS A 175 -15.12 27.81 -9.35
CA LYS A 175 -15.87 27.90 -10.60
C LYS A 175 -15.25 27.12 -11.76
N TYR A 176 -13.92 27.01 -11.81
CA TYR A 176 -13.20 26.37 -12.90
C TYR A 176 -12.30 25.27 -12.34
N ILE A 177 -12.88 24.08 -12.15
CA ILE A 177 -12.16 22.91 -11.66
C ILE A 177 -11.90 21.92 -12.79
N TYR A 178 -10.63 21.62 -12.97
CA TYR A 178 -10.14 20.68 -13.96
C TYR A 178 -9.47 19.48 -13.29
N ALA A 179 -9.48 18.34 -13.94
CA ALA A 179 -8.67 17.19 -13.60
C ALA A 179 -7.63 16.95 -14.69
N ILE A 180 -6.42 16.58 -14.27
CA ILE A 180 -5.29 16.25 -15.13
C ILE A 180 -4.84 14.83 -14.76
N ALA A 181 -4.67 13.95 -15.74
CA ALA A 181 -4.14 12.61 -15.52
C ALA A 181 -2.64 12.59 -15.77
N GLY A 182 -1.92 11.89 -14.89
CA GLY A 182 -0.46 11.78 -14.95
C GLY A 182 0.25 12.84 -14.10
N ASP A 183 1.57 12.84 -14.24
CA ASP A 183 2.44 13.77 -13.53
C ASP A 183 2.33 15.17 -14.14
N LEU A 184 2.04 16.17 -13.29
CA LEU A 184 1.95 17.56 -13.71
C LEU A 184 3.36 18.10 -13.99
N GLN A 185 3.65 18.46 -15.23
CA GLN A 185 4.91 19.10 -15.59
C GLN A 185 4.84 20.61 -15.38
N ALA A 186 5.98 21.26 -15.22
CA ALA A 186 6.04 22.71 -15.07
C ALA A 186 5.43 23.45 -16.28
N GLU A 187 5.52 22.87 -17.48
CA GLU A 187 4.91 23.40 -18.71
C GLU A 187 3.38 23.29 -18.75
N ASP A 188 2.79 22.36 -17.99
CA ASP A 188 1.34 22.21 -17.92
C ASP A 188 0.67 23.31 -17.08
N PHE A 189 1.42 23.98 -16.21
CA PHE A 189 0.86 24.99 -15.30
C PHE A 189 0.30 26.19 -16.07
N GLN A 190 -0.99 26.45 -15.87
CA GLN A 190 -1.66 27.63 -16.40
C GLN A 190 -1.68 28.75 -15.35
N VAL A 191 -1.47 29.99 -15.79
CA VAL A 191 -1.47 31.17 -14.92
C VAL A 191 -2.83 31.32 -14.23
N GLY A 192 -2.81 31.49 -12.90
CA GLY A 192 -4.01 31.62 -12.09
C GLY A 192 -4.67 30.30 -11.72
N CYS A 193 -4.03 29.17 -12.00
CA CYS A 193 -4.42 27.84 -11.53
C CYS A 193 -3.54 27.38 -10.34
N HIS A 194 -4.14 26.68 -9.39
CA HIS A 194 -3.45 26.07 -8.26
C HIS A 194 -3.94 24.64 -8.02
N VAL A 195 -3.06 23.80 -7.48
CA VAL A 195 -3.40 22.42 -7.11
C VAL A 195 -4.40 22.46 -5.96
N LYS A 196 -5.55 21.81 -6.15
CA LYS A 196 -6.61 21.68 -5.15
C LYS A 196 -6.54 20.36 -4.39
N LEU A 197 -6.26 19.27 -5.12
CA LEU A 197 -6.25 17.90 -4.62
C LEU A 197 -5.33 17.07 -5.52
N VAL A 198 -4.62 16.11 -4.93
CA VAL A 198 -3.89 15.06 -5.66
C VAL A 198 -4.40 13.72 -5.21
N ALA A 199 -4.78 12.89 -6.18
CA ALA A 199 -5.25 11.52 -5.98
C ALA A 199 -4.37 10.54 -6.75
N LEU A 200 -4.42 9.28 -6.37
CA LEU A 200 -3.59 8.23 -6.93
C LEU A 200 -4.45 7.15 -7.59
N THR A 201 -3.94 6.55 -8.65
CA THR A 201 -4.53 5.37 -9.27
C THR A 201 -3.46 4.45 -9.86
N SER A 202 -3.62 3.14 -9.69
CA SER A 202 -2.78 2.13 -10.35
C SER A 202 -3.48 1.49 -11.55
N TRP A 203 -4.55 2.12 -12.04
CA TRP A 203 -5.29 1.61 -13.18
C TRP A 203 -4.54 1.90 -14.48
N TRP A 204 -3.96 0.85 -15.04
CA TRP A 204 -3.30 0.83 -16.36
C TRP A 204 -4.13 1.33 -17.56
N GLY A 205 -5.46 1.40 -17.43
CA GLY A 205 -6.35 1.86 -18.50
C GLY A 205 -6.41 3.38 -18.65
N LEU A 206 -5.77 4.14 -17.76
CA LEU A 206 -5.71 5.59 -17.84
C LEU A 206 -4.71 6.02 -18.94
N ASN A 207 -5.21 6.32 -20.13
CA ASN A 207 -4.41 6.84 -21.23
C ASN A 207 -4.25 8.37 -21.09
N ILE A 208 -3.05 8.81 -20.71
CA ILE A 208 -2.70 10.22 -20.51
C ILE A 208 -2.81 11.11 -21.77
N ASN A 209 -2.93 10.54 -22.97
CA ASN A 209 -3.01 11.33 -24.21
C ASN A 209 -4.45 11.63 -24.67
N ASN A 210 -5.45 10.96 -24.08
CA ASN A 210 -6.86 11.17 -24.42
C ASN A 210 -7.77 10.58 -23.33
N TYR A 211 -7.85 11.27 -22.19
CA TYR A 211 -8.64 10.85 -21.04
C TYR A 211 -9.92 11.67 -20.89
N SER A 212 -10.98 11.01 -20.46
CA SER A 212 -12.18 11.67 -19.95
C SER A 212 -12.20 11.62 -18.43
N TYR A 213 -12.97 12.50 -17.81
CA TYR A 213 -13.15 12.46 -16.37
C TYR A 213 -13.77 11.14 -15.90
N ALA A 214 -14.63 10.51 -16.70
CA ALA A 214 -15.17 9.19 -16.41
C ALA A 214 -14.07 8.09 -16.36
N ALA A 215 -13.07 8.17 -17.24
CA ALA A 215 -11.93 7.26 -17.20
C ALA A 215 -11.05 7.51 -15.95
N MET A 216 -10.81 8.77 -15.60
CA MET A 216 -10.12 9.14 -14.35
C MET A 216 -10.86 8.60 -13.13
N HIS A 217 -12.19 8.79 -13.07
CA HIS A 217 -13.02 8.30 -11.98
C HIS A 217 -13.00 6.78 -11.87
N THR A 218 -13.03 6.07 -13.00
CA THR A 218 -12.82 4.60 -13.05
C THR A 218 -11.47 4.22 -12.42
N GLY A 219 -10.41 4.98 -12.74
CA GLY A 219 -9.10 4.82 -12.09
C GLY A 219 -9.14 5.06 -10.58
N LEU A 220 -9.88 6.07 -10.11
CA LEU A 220 -10.04 6.34 -8.68
C LEU A 220 -10.79 5.20 -7.97
N VAL A 221 -11.82 4.65 -8.58
CA VAL A 221 -12.58 3.50 -8.06
C VAL A 221 -11.71 2.24 -7.99
N TYR A 222 -10.84 2.04 -8.99
CA TYR A 222 -9.86 0.95 -8.97
C TYR A 222 -8.88 1.05 -7.79
N GLY A 223 -8.54 2.29 -7.40
CA GLY A 223 -7.62 2.60 -6.32
C GLY A 223 -6.15 2.60 -6.75
N PHE A 224 -5.24 2.56 -5.78
CA PHE A 224 -3.80 2.62 -6.01
C PHE A 224 -3.05 1.55 -5.19
N GLU A 225 -1.91 1.14 -5.72
CA GLU A 225 -1.00 0.16 -5.14
C GLU A 225 0.18 0.86 -4.47
N ILE A 226 0.59 0.34 -3.32
CA ILE A 226 1.82 0.71 -2.64
C ILE A 226 2.58 -0.56 -2.27
N SER A 227 3.91 -0.48 -2.25
CA SER A 227 4.77 -1.64 -2.04
C SER A 227 5.25 -1.72 -0.60
N TRP A 228 5.36 -2.93 -0.05
CA TRP A 228 6.12 -3.21 1.18
C TRP A 228 7.42 -3.98 0.91
N MET A 229 7.84 -4.08 -0.36
CA MET A 229 9.02 -4.83 -0.79
C MET A 229 10.28 -4.47 0.02
N ARG A 230 10.40 -3.23 0.50
CA ARG A 230 11.48 -2.83 1.40
C ARG A 230 11.66 -3.76 2.60
N LEU A 231 10.57 -4.17 3.25
CA LEU A 231 10.65 -5.09 4.38
C LEU A 231 11.36 -6.40 3.97
N ILE A 232 10.98 -6.91 2.80
CA ILE A 232 11.54 -8.15 2.25
C ILE A 232 13.02 -7.94 1.93
N CYS A 233 13.39 -6.81 1.33
CA CYS A 233 14.79 -6.45 1.10
C CYS A 233 15.61 -6.34 2.39
N ASP A 234 15.07 -5.68 3.42
CA ASP A 234 15.74 -5.51 4.71
C ASP A 234 15.97 -6.86 5.42
N GLN A 235 15.09 -7.84 5.19
CA GLN A 235 15.24 -9.21 5.72
C GLN A 235 16.36 -10.00 5.05
N HIS A 236 16.48 -9.88 3.72
CA HIS A 236 17.51 -10.59 2.95
C HIS A 236 18.88 -9.91 3.03
N CYS A 237 18.92 -8.62 3.37
CA CYS A 237 20.16 -7.86 3.56
C CYS A 237 20.24 -7.16 4.92
N PRO A 238 20.45 -7.90 6.03
CA PRO A 238 20.52 -7.33 7.38
C PRO A 238 21.79 -6.50 7.66
N SER A 239 22.63 -6.23 6.65
CA SER A 239 23.90 -5.53 6.82
C SER A 239 23.67 -4.09 7.32
N LYS A 240 24.60 -3.54 8.12
CA LYS A 240 24.58 -2.11 8.54
C LYS A 240 24.60 -1.13 7.37
N HIS A 241 24.92 -1.61 6.16
CA HIS A 241 24.99 -0.82 4.93
C HIS A 241 23.80 -1.09 3.98
N GLY A 242 22.85 -1.96 4.33
CA GLY A 242 21.72 -2.39 3.50
C GLY A 242 22.12 -3.35 2.37
N CYS A 243 21.19 -3.59 1.42
CA CYS A 243 21.54 -4.19 0.12
C CYS A 243 22.24 -3.14 -0.76
N GLY A 244 23.18 -3.55 -1.62
CA GLY A 244 23.67 -2.67 -2.70
C GLY A 244 22.59 -2.41 -3.75
N TYR A 245 21.76 -3.42 -4.02
CA TYR A 245 20.49 -3.31 -4.73
C TYR A 245 19.52 -4.39 -4.25
N CYS A 246 18.21 -4.12 -4.31
CA CYS A 246 17.16 -5.11 -4.09
C CYS A 246 15.92 -4.69 -4.87
N TYR A 247 15.48 -5.50 -5.84
CA TYR A 247 14.33 -5.21 -6.68
C TYR A 247 13.52 -6.46 -6.98
N PHE A 248 12.25 -6.26 -7.31
CA PHE A 248 11.39 -7.32 -7.84
C PHE A 248 11.44 -7.28 -9.36
N ASP A 249 11.83 -8.39 -9.99
CA ASP A 249 11.79 -8.52 -11.44
C ASP A 249 10.39 -9.02 -11.85
N SER A 250 9.59 -8.11 -12.41
CA SER A 250 8.25 -8.42 -12.89
C SER A 250 8.19 -9.51 -13.98
N VAL A 251 9.29 -9.79 -14.68
CA VAL A 251 9.36 -10.80 -15.75
C VAL A 251 9.62 -12.19 -15.17
N SER A 252 10.63 -12.33 -14.31
CA SER A 252 10.90 -13.62 -13.65
C SER A 252 9.95 -13.90 -12.47
N GLN A 253 9.30 -12.87 -11.94
CA GLN A 253 8.53 -12.91 -10.69
C GLN A 253 9.40 -13.25 -9.46
N GLU A 254 10.68 -12.85 -9.51
CA GLU A 254 11.68 -13.15 -8.48
C GLU A 254 12.20 -11.88 -7.82
N LEU A 255 12.65 -12.00 -6.57
CA LEU A 255 13.35 -10.93 -5.86
C LEU A 255 14.86 -11.03 -6.12
N ASP A 256 15.41 -10.03 -6.81
CA ASP A 256 16.84 -9.91 -7.06
C ASP A 256 17.51 -8.99 -6.05
N TYR A 257 18.56 -9.46 -5.38
CA TYR A 257 19.30 -8.65 -4.41
C TYR A 257 20.80 -8.94 -4.36
N TRP A 258 21.55 -7.98 -3.79
CA TRP A 258 22.98 -8.14 -3.52
C TRP A 258 23.34 -7.71 -2.11
N ASN A 259 23.98 -8.62 -1.38
CA ASN A 259 24.30 -8.50 0.04
C ASN A 259 25.77 -8.22 0.35
N GLY A 260 26.63 -8.02 -0.66
CA GLY A 260 28.06 -7.75 -0.47
C GLY A 260 28.99 -8.82 -1.03
N ASP A 261 28.52 -10.07 -1.12
CA ASP A 261 29.37 -11.24 -1.42
C ASP A 261 29.05 -11.90 -2.77
N SER A 262 27.80 -11.79 -3.25
CA SER A 262 27.34 -12.27 -4.58
C SER A 262 25.90 -11.83 -4.89
N LEU A 263 25.48 -11.92 -6.16
CA LEU A 263 24.11 -11.65 -6.61
C LEU A 263 23.23 -12.89 -6.30
N TRP A 264 22.01 -12.70 -5.80
CA TRP A 264 21.05 -13.77 -5.49
C TRP A 264 19.66 -13.44 -6.07
N SER A 265 18.89 -14.47 -6.41
CA SER A 265 17.51 -14.43 -6.91
C SER A 265 16.66 -15.48 -6.19
N GLU A 266 15.46 -15.11 -5.74
CA GLU A 266 14.49 -16.00 -5.06
C GLU A 266 13.12 -16.01 -5.75
#